data_AF-A0A9P8MXQ7-F1
#
_entry.id   AF-A0A9P8MXQ7-F1
#
_cell.length_a   1.000
_cell.length_b   1.000
_cell.length_c   1.000
_cell.angle_alpha   90.00
_cell.angle_beta   90.00
_cell.angle_gamma   90.00
#
_symmetry.space_group_name_H-M   'P 1'
#
loop_
_entity.id
_entity.type
_entity.pdbx_description
1 polymer ?
#
loop_
_entity_poly.entity_id
_entity_poly.type
_entity_poly.pdbx_seq_one_letter_code
_entity_poly.pdbx_strand_id
1 'polypeptide(L)'
;MFKSFLGDITPLNPHWERVKLDSENYIIKFCQLSQRAAEKVRQCDFTYCCAIVYPHAPLDKFRTVSDWGNWVFPFDDRFDEGELGTDVQGARLEMDSLMSHLTESMEHYRHGVLTQVGRAARGDTPNKLEEMLRTRTQSIAGWPMYVLVEYAHGLNIPSDVFEHEVIKDLQQLAFDMIAICNDIISYRKEEMDAMPHNMVARCRINGLSAQQAFEMVGTMLDGRIARWDESLSRLPSWGSQVDPQVEEYIEAIRNLVRANLRYSFRGERYFGKEAAEVQKTRQLVVCAYPPYQNV
;
A
#
# COMPACT_ATOMS: atom_id res chain seq x y z
N MET A 1 -10.31 9.29 -13.61
CA MET A 1 -10.09 8.48 -12.40
C MET A 1 -9.50 9.25 -11.21
N PHE A 2 -8.62 10.27 -11.32
CA PHE A 2 -7.92 10.81 -10.12
C PHE A 2 -7.97 12.33 -9.88
N LYS A 3 -9.08 13.04 -10.17
CA LYS A 3 -9.01 14.49 -10.44
C LYS A 3 -8.99 15.45 -9.22
N SER A 4 -9.29 15.03 -7.99
CA SER A 4 -9.16 15.92 -6.80
C SER A 4 -8.48 15.24 -5.60
N PHE A 5 -9.02 14.12 -5.11
CA PHE A 5 -8.52 13.42 -3.91
C PHE A 5 -7.02 13.05 -3.98
N LEU A 6 -6.58 12.64 -5.16
CA LEU A 6 -5.22 12.14 -5.43
C LEU A 6 -4.36 13.12 -6.25
N GLY A 7 -4.92 14.27 -6.62
CA GLY A 7 -4.29 15.24 -7.53
C GLY A 7 -3.46 16.31 -6.83
N ASP A 8 -3.66 16.52 -5.53
CA ASP A 8 -2.91 17.53 -4.77
C ASP A 8 -1.45 17.13 -4.60
N ILE A 9 -0.55 18.07 -4.86
CA ILE A 9 0.88 17.87 -4.69
C ILE A 9 1.20 17.99 -3.20
N THR A 10 1.33 16.85 -2.52
CA THR A 10 1.93 16.82 -1.19
C THR A 10 3.41 17.21 -1.29
N PRO A 11 3.91 18.19 -0.52
CA PRO A 11 5.33 18.49 -0.47
C PRO A 11 6.10 17.25 0.02
N LEU A 12 7.34 17.09 -0.45
CA LEU A 12 8.20 16.02 0.08
C LEU A 12 8.86 16.50 1.37
N ASN A 13 9.08 15.57 2.31
CA ASN A 13 9.87 15.86 3.50
C ASN A 13 11.25 16.45 3.09
N PRO A 14 11.65 17.62 3.63
CA PRO A 14 12.88 18.30 3.21
C PRO A 14 14.16 17.51 3.54
N HIS A 15 14.07 16.50 4.41
CA HIS A 15 15.17 15.64 4.80
C HIS A 15 15.31 14.38 3.95
N TRP A 16 14.42 14.18 2.96
CA TRP A 16 14.31 12.95 2.16
C TRP A 16 15.63 12.49 1.57
N GLU A 17 16.36 13.33 0.83
CA GLU A 17 17.60 12.92 0.14
C GLU A 17 18.67 12.42 1.12
N ARG A 18 18.81 13.10 2.25
CA ARG A 18 19.76 12.71 3.30
C ARG A 18 19.35 11.38 3.96
N VAL A 19 18.10 11.31 4.42
CA VAL A 19 17.60 10.13 5.15
C VAL A 19 17.56 8.91 4.26
N LYS A 20 17.25 9.05 2.97
CA LYS A 20 17.28 7.96 1.99
C LYS A 20 18.64 7.26 2.03
N LEU A 21 19.71 8.02 1.78
CA LEU A 21 21.06 7.47 1.72
C LEU A 21 21.45 6.80 3.04
N ASP A 22 21.20 7.49 4.15
CA ASP A 22 21.60 7.00 5.45
C ASP A 22 20.77 5.74 5.86
N SER A 23 19.50 5.63 5.45
CA SER A 23 18.58 4.53 5.80
C SER A 23 18.89 3.27 5.01
N GLU A 24 19.04 3.42 3.69
CA GLU A 24 19.41 2.32 2.79
C GLU A 24 20.77 1.73 3.18
N ASN A 25 21.77 2.57 3.48
CA ASN A 25 23.09 2.10 3.91
C ASN A 25 23.04 1.36 5.25
N TYR A 26 22.19 1.80 6.19
CA TYR A 26 22.02 1.15 7.47
C TYR A 26 21.46 -0.26 7.30
N ILE A 27 20.33 -0.43 6.60
CA ILE A 27 19.69 -1.73 6.45
C ILE A 27 20.56 -2.71 5.66
N ILE A 28 21.24 -2.24 4.60
CA ILE A 28 22.17 -3.07 3.81
C ILE A 28 23.29 -3.61 4.69
N LYS A 29 23.88 -2.77 5.53
CA LYS A 29 24.97 -3.17 6.43
C LYS A 29 24.48 -4.05 7.57
N PHE A 30 23.39 -3.67 8.21
CA PHE A 30 22.84 -4.35 9.39
C PHE A 30 22.38 -5.77 9.06
N CYS A 31 21.63 -5.93 7.96
CA CYS A 31 21.16 -7.23 7.50
C CYS A 31 22.19 -8.00 6.63
N GLN A 32 23.37 -7.42 6.39
CA GLN A 32 24.41 -8.01 5.54
C GLN A 32 23.87 -8.43 4.16
N LEU A 33 23.07 -7.55 3.55
CA LEU A 33 22.37 -7.86 2.30
C LEU A 33 23.37 -8.11 1.17
N SER A 34 23.07 -9.12 0.33
CA SER A 34 23.81 -9.33 -0.91
C SER A 34 23.72 -8.10 -1.81
N GLN A 35 24.66 -7.95 -2.75
CA GLN A 35 24.63 -6.83 -3.71
C GLN A 35 23.28 -6.72 -4.43
N ARG A 36 22.71 -7.86 -4.86
CA ARG A 36 21.40 -7.91 -5.52
C ARG A 36 20.27 -7.42 -4.61
N ALA A 37 20.26 -7.83 -3.35
CA ALA A 37 19.25 -7.36 -2.38
C ALA A 37 19.43 -5.87 -2.05
N ALA A 38 20.67 -5.39 -1.96
CA ALA A 38 20.98 -3.99 -1.77
C ALA A 38 20.54 -3.11 -2.95
N GLU A 39 20.69 -3.59 -4.18
CA GLU A 39 20.17 -2.91 -5.38
C GLU A 39 18.64 -2.81 -5.35
N LYS A 40 17.94 -3.88 -4.95
CA LYS A 40 16.48 -3.86 -4.77
C LYS A 40 16.04 -2.83 -3.74
N VAL A 41 16.70 -2.75 -2.58
CA VAL A 41 16.38 -1.74 -1.54
C VAL A 41 16.52 -0.31 -2.11
N ARG A 42 17.60 -0.02 -2.83
CA ARG A 42 17.81 1.31 -3.44
C ARG A 42 16.83 1.65 -4.56
N GLN A 43 16.46 0.64 -5.35
CA GLN A 43 15.45 0.78 -6.41
C GLN A 43 14.05 0.97 -5.83
N CYS A 44 13.76 0.35 -4.68
CA CYS A 44 12.54 0.55 -3.95
C CYS A 44 12.41 2.02 -3.52
N ASP A 45 13.44 2.70 -3.02
CA ASP A 45 13.34 4.12 -2.61
C ASP A 45 12.14 4.35 -1.67
N PHE A 46 11.96 3.47 -0.68
CA PHE A 46 10.79 3.54 0.21
C PHE A 46 10.78 4.83 1.04
N THR A 47 11.95 5.41 1.30
CA THR A 47 12.08 6.72 1.92
C THR A 47 11.36 7.80 1.11
N TYR A 48 11.25 7.68 -0.22
CA TYR A 48 10.40 8.58 -1.01
C TYR A 48 8.91 8.44 -0.68
N CYS A 49 8.43 7.20 -0.49
CA CYS A 49 7.07 6.95 -0.02
C CYS A 49 6.85 7.64 1.34
N CYS A 50 7.76 7.39 2.30
CA CYS A 50 7.72 8.04 3.61
C CYS A 50 7.75 9.57 3.50
N ALA A 51 8.50 10.13 2.57
CA ALA A 51 8.61 11.58 2.38
C ALA A 51 7.29 12.24 1.95
N ILE A 52 6.42 11.50 1.27
CA ILE A 52 5.08 11.96 0.91
C ILE A 52 4.12 11.78 2.10
N VAL A 53 4.24 10.68 2.83
CA VAL A 53 3.35 10.37 3.95
C VAL A 53 3.58 11.32 5.13
N TYR A 54 4.84 11.59 5.44
CA TYR A 54 5.27 12.36 6.61
C TYR A 54 6.03 13.63 6.17
N PRO A 55 5.38 14.55 5.44
CA PRO A 55 6.05 15.67 4.80
C PRO A 55 6.62 16.70 5.79
N HIS A 56 6.10 16.72 7.02
CA HIS A 56 6.46 17.68 8.06
C HIS A 56 7.16 17.05 9.26
N ALA A 57 7.37 15.72 9.25
CA ALA A 57 8.06 15.04 10.34
C ALA A 57 9.49 15.57 10.51
N PRO A 58 9.94 15.86 11.74
CA PRO A 58 11.31 16.29 12.00
C PRO A 58 12.31 15.18 11.66
N LEU A 59 13.57 15.55 11.40
CA LEU A 59 14.61 14.67 10.88
C LEU A 59 14.74 13.32 11.61
N ASP A 60 14.77 13.33 12.94
CA ASP A 60 14.95 12.13 13.77
C ASP A 60 13.76 11.17 13.64
N LYS A 61 12.54 11.70 13.68
CA LYS A 61 11.31 10.91 13.52
C LYS A 61 11.15 10.41 12.09
N PHE A 62 11.42 11.27 11.10
CA PHE A 62 11.38 10.93 9.69
C PHE A 62 12.39 9.82 9.36
N ARG A 63 13.56 9.84 10.01
CA ARG A 63 14.55 8.78 9.92
C ARG A 63 14.01 7.45 10.45
N THR A 64 13.43 7.42 11.65
CA THR A 64 12.87 6.19 12.24
C THR A 64 11.81 5.54 11.35
N VAL A 65 10.86 6.31 10.84
CA VAL A 65 9.80 5.76 9.96
C VAL A 65 10.35 5.28 8.61
N SER A 66 11.41 5.91 8.11
CA SER A 66 12.09 5.47 6.88
C SER A 66 12.86 4.16 7.07
N ASP A 67 13.55 4.00 8.21
CA ASP A 67 14.23 2.76 8.57
C ASP A 67 13.22 1.61 8.73
N TRP A 68 12.11 1.89 9.40
CA TRP A 68 11.02 0.92 9.56
C TRP A 68 10.47 0.49 8.20
N GLY A 69 10.20 1.45 7.31
CA GLY A 69 9.66 1.16 5.98
C GLY A 69 10.60 0.33 5.10
N ASN A 70 11.90 0.65 5.13
CA ASN A 70 12.95 -0.13 4.46
C ASN A 70 13.11 -1.54 5.06
N TRP A 71 12.61 -1.78 6.28
CA TRP A 71 12.62 -3.09 6.91
C TRP A 71 11.47 -4.00 6.48
N VAL A 72 10.29 -3.47 6.10
CA VAL A 72 9.12 -4.31 5.76
C VAL A 72 9.06 -4.69 4.29
N PHE A 73 9.27 -3.74 3.38
CA PHE A 73 8.98 -3.93 1.95
C PHE A 73 9.90 -4.89 1.18
N PRO A 74 11.20 -5.03 1.48
CA PRO A 74 12.03 -6.04 0.82
C PRO A 74 11.58 -7.48 1.08
N PHE A 75 10.81 -7.71 2.15
CA PHE A 75 10.26 -9.01 2.50
C PHE A 75 8.92 -9.26 1.80
N ASP A 76 8.11 -8.23 1.58
CA ASP A 76 6.85 -8.30 0.80
C ASP A 76 7.05 -8.91 -0.59
N ASP A 77 8.08 -8.45 -1.32
CA ASP A 77 8.47 -9.00 -2.64
C ASP A 77 8.80 -10.51 -2.59
N ARG A 78 9.27 -11.05 -1.46
CA ARG A 78 9.57 -12.49 -1.34
C ARG A 78 8.29 -13.31 -1.24
N PHE A 79 7.21 -12.75 -0.70
CA PHE A 79 5.90 -13.38 -0.63
C PHE A 79 5.13 -13.25 -1.95
N ASP A 80 5.23 -12.11 -2.65
CA ASP A 80 4.48 -11.89 -3.88
C ASP A 80 5.17 -12.48 -5.13
N GLU A 81 6.51 -12.37 -5.22
CA GLU A 81 7.28 -12.73 -6.43
C GLU A 81 8.38 -13.77 -6.18
N GLY A 82 8.55 -14.17 -4.91
CA GLY A 82 9.65 -15.02 -4.48
C GLY A 82 9.27 -16.47 -4.20
N GLU A 83 10.25 -17.21 -3.68
CA GLU A 83 10.12 -18.62 -3.27
C GLU A 83 9.01 -18.88 -2.23
N LEU A 84 8.55 -17.83 -1.52
CA LEU A 84 7.56 -17.96 -0.45
C LEU A 84 6.10 -17.80 -0.93
N GLY A 85 5.85 -17.46 -2.19
CA GLY A 85 4.48 -17.15 -2.67
C GLY A 85 3.49 -18.32 -2.66
N THR A 86 3.99 -19.55 -2.54
CA THR A 86 3.17 -20.75 -2.30
C THR A 86 3.63 -21.59 -1.12
N ASP A 87 4.73 -21.22 -0.45
CA ASP A 87 5.26 -21.93 0.71
C ASP A 87 4.71 -21.33 2.01
N VAL A 88 3.60 -21.89 2.48
CA VAL A 88 2.93 -21.47 3.72
C VAL A 88 3.83 -21.62 4.96
N GLN A 89 4.72 -22.63 4.99
CA GLN A 89 5.58 -22.86 6.16
C GLN A 89 6.76 -21.90 6.18
N GLY A 90 7.43 -21.72 5.04
CA GLY A 90 8.47 -20.70 4.89
C GLY A 90 7.93 -19.29 5.17
N ALA A 91 6.74 -18.96 4.64
CA ALA A 91 6.12 -17.66 4.87
C ALA A 91 5.79 -17.42 6.35
N ARG A 92 5.35 -18.46 7.07
CA ARG A 92 5.10 -18.40 8.52
C ARG A 92 6.40 -18.15 9.30
N LEU A 93 7.47 -18.87 9.00
CA LEU A 93 8.75 -18.70 9.70
C LEU A 93 9.35 -17.30 9.48
N GLU A 94 9.29 -16.79 8.25
CA GLU A 94 9.74 -15.44 7.91
C GLU A 94 8.90 -14.39 8.66
N MET A 95 7.57 -14.53 8.65
CA MET A 95 6.67 -13.66 9.40
C MET A 95 6.96 -13.71 10.90
N ASP A 96 7.12 -14.89 11.50
CA ASP A 96 7.41 -15.02 12.94
C ASP A 96 8.71 -14.30 13.33
N SER A 97 9.72 -14.35 12.45
CA SER A 97 10.96 -13.58 12.60
C SER A 97 10.69 -12.07 12.55
N LEU A 98 9.94 -11.60 11.55
CA LEU A 98 9.58 -10.18 11.38
C LEU A 98 8.71 -9.65 12.55
N MET A 99 7.83 -10.50 13.09
CA MET A 99 6.89 -10.17 14.16
C MET A 99 7.54 -10.03 15.54
N SER A 100 8.68 -10.67 15.76
CA SER A 100 9.32 -10.76 17.09
C SER A 100 9.65 -9.40 17.73
N HIS A 101 9.55 -8.31 16.97
CA HIS A 101 9.83 -6.95 17.41
C HIS A 101 8.61 -5.99 17.39
N LEU A 102 7.43 -6.38 16.88
CA LEU A 102 6.30 -5.48 16.59
C LEU A 102 4.95 -6.22 16.64
N THR A 103 4.29 -6.31 17.79
CA THR A 103 3.30 -7.38 18.04
C THR A 103 1.83 -7.14 17.64
N GLU A 104 1.34 -5.91 17.43
CA GLU A 104 -0.10 -5.68 17.18
C GLU A 104 -0.42 -5.27 15.73
N SER A 105 0.19 -4.20 15.21
CA SER A 105 -0.06 -3.71 13.84
C SER A 105 0.37 -4.70 12.76
N MET A 106 1.35 -5.55 13.07
CA MET A 106 1.88 -6.53 12.15
C MET A 106 1.11 -7.87 12.19
N GLU A 107 0.26 -8.14 13.19
CA GLU A 107 -0.57 -9.35 13.22
C GLU A 107 -1.63 -9.32 12.10
N HIS A 108 -2.17 -8.14 11.79
CA HIS A 108 -3.04 -7.95 10.62
C HIS A 108 -2.30 -8.26 9.32
N TYR A 109 -1.06 -7.78 9.17
CA TYR A 109 -0.23 -8.04 8.00
C TYR A 109 0.10 -9.53 7.85
N ARG A 110 0.58 -10.15 8.94
CA ARG A 110 0.84 -11.59 9.00
C ARG A 110 -0.38 -12.41 8.63
N HIS A 111 -1.54 -12.10 9.19
CA HIS A 111 -2.78 -12.79 8.88
C HIS A 111 -3.17 -12.65 7.40
N GLY A 112 -3.06 -11.44 6.84
CA GLY A 112 -3.33 -11.14 5.44
C GLY A 112 -2.44 -11.95 4.49
N VAL A 113 -1.11 -11.90 4.70
CA VAL A 113 -0.15 -12.62 3.86
C VAL A 113 -0.32 -14.13 3.96
N LEU A 114 -0.46 -14.70 5.17
CA LEU A 114 -0.67 -16.14 5.33
C LEU A 114 -1.99 -16.61 4.69
N THR A 115 -3.03 -15.78 4.74
CA THR A 115 -4.31 -16.06 4.05
C THR A 115 -4.13 -16.02 2.53
N GLN A 116 -3.41 -15.03 2.01
CA GLN A 116 -3.11 -14.89 0.58
C GLN A 116 -2.29 -16.08 0.06
N VAL A 117 -1.14 -16.37 0.68
CA VAL A 117 -0.26 -17.50 0.31
C VAL A 117 -1.00 -18.83 0.43
N GLY A 118 -1.75 -19.04 1.52
CA GLY A 118 -2.52 -20.28 1.72
C GLY A 118 -3.62 -20.49 0.67
N ARG A 119 -4.23 -19.41 0.17
CA ARG A 119 -5.20 -19.42 -0.94
C ARG A 119 -4.54 -19.72 -2.27
N ALA A 120 -3.42 -19.06 -2.57
CA ALA A 120 -2.61 -19.31 -3.75
C ALA A 120 -2.17 -20.79 -3.84
N ALA A 121 -1.67 -21.35 -2.74
CA ALA A 121 -1.25 -22.75 -2.65
C ALA A 121 -2.39 -23.76 -2.91
N ARG A 122 -3.65 -23.36 -2.66
CA ARG A 122 -4.84 -24.20 -2.91
C ARG A 122 -5.50 -23.94 -4.28
N GLY A 123 -5.01 -22.96 -5.05
CA GLY A 123 -5.71 -22.48 -6.26
C GLY A 123 -7.07 -21.85 -5.96
N ASP A 124 -7.30 -21.45 -4.71
CA ASP A 124 -8.60 -20.94 -4.22
C ASP A 124 -8.55 -19.43 -4.06
N THR A 125 -8.89 -18.71 -5.12
CA THR A 125 -8.99 -17.25 -5.09
C THR A 125 -10.48 -16.89 -4.90
N PRO A 126 -10.85 -15.87 -4.08
CA PRO A 126 -12.26 -15.53 -3.85
C PRO A 126 -12.99 -15.07 -5.12
N ASN A 127 -14.26 -15.44 -5.25
CA ASN A 127 -15.08 -15.07 -6.41
C ASN A 127 -15.69 -13.66 -6.32
N LYS A 128 -15.82 -13.10 -5.11
CA LYS A 128 -16.43 -11.78 -4.87
C LYS A 128 -15.35 -10.74 -4.62
N LEU A 129 -15.42 -9.61 -5.31
CA LEU A 129 -14.43 -8.51 -5.20
C LEU A 129 -14.32 -7.95 -3.78
N GLU A 130 -15.42 -7.78 -3.06
CA GLU A 130 -15.41 -7.30 -1.67
C GLU A 130 -14.72 -8.28 -0.71
N GLU A 131 -14.74 -9.59 -0.99
CA GLU A 131 -14.03 -10.58 -0.20
C GLU A 131 -12.52 -10.55 -0.51
N MET A 132 -12.16 -10.35 -1.78
CA MET A 132 -10.78 -10.11 -2.17
C MET A 132 -10.23 -8.86 -1.49
N LEU A 133 -11.00 -7.76 -1.50
CA LEU A 133 -10.61 -6.49 -0.90
C LEU A 133 -10.30 -6.63 0.59
N ARG A 134 -11.12 -7.36 1.36
CA ARG A 134 -10.84 -7.63 2.79
C ARG A 134 -9.51 -8.32 3.04
N THR A 135 -9.10 -9.22 2.14
CA THR A 135 -7.82 -9.92 2.25
C THR A 135 -6.68 -8.99 1.83
N ARG A 136 -6.87 -8.24 0.74
CA ARG A 136 -5.89 -7.29 0.20
C ARG A 136 -5.57 -6.17 1.19
N THR A 137 -6.57 -5.60 1.87
CA THR A 137 -6.35 -4.53 2.87
C THR A 137 -5.49 -4.98 4.04
N GLN A 138 -5.47 -6.28 4.33
CA GLN A 138 -4.60 -6.87 5.33
C GLN A 138 -3.21 -7.18 4.78
N SER A 139 -3.06 -7.53 3.50
CA SER A 139 -1.78 -7.90 2.91
C SER A 139 -0.94 -6.76 2.33
N ILE A 140 -1.48 -5.55 2.13
CA ILE A 140 -0.73 -4.41 1.54
C ILE A 140 0.28 -3.70 2.47
N ALA A 141 0.69 -4.35 3.57
CA ALA A 141 1.63 -3.83 4.59
C ALA A 141 1.34 -2.39 5.08
N GLY A 142 0.10 -1.92 4.99
CA GLY A 142 -0.25 -0.52 5.25
C GLY A 142 -0.53 -0.20 6.71
N TRP A 143 -1.00 -1.17 7.51
CA TRP A 143 -1.33 -1.01 8.93
C TRP A 143 -0.22 -0.39 9.79
N PRO A 144 1.04 -0.84 9.68
CA PRO A 144 2.05 -0.27 10.54
C PRO A 144 2.43 1.18 10.17
N MET A 145 2.23 1.60 8.91
CA MET A 145 2.44 3.00 8.52
C MET A 145 1.47 3.95 9.24
N TYR A 146 0.24 3.51 9.55
CA TYR A 146 -0.71 4.31 10.34
C TYR A 146 -0.28 4.49 11.79
N VAL A 147 0.18 3.41 12.43
CA VAL A 147 0.64 3.48 13.84
C VAL A 147 1.82 4.45 13.97
N LEU A 148 2.62 4.59 12.91
CA LEU A 148 3.74 5.52 12.89
C LEU A 148 3.34 6.99 12.63
N VAL A 149 2.09 7.29 12.25
CA VAL A 149 1.63 8.67 12.01
C VAL A 149 1.71 9.51 13.28
N GLU A 150 1.14 9.03 14.39
CA GLU A 150 1.17 9.75 15.67
C GLU A 150 2.60 10.02 16.11
N TYR A 151 3.46 8.99 16.04
CA TYR A 151 4.87 9.11 16.36
C TYR A 151 5.56 10.15 15.48
N ALA A 152 5.43 10.04 14.15
CA ALA A 152 6.12 10.87 13.17
C ALA A 152 5.76 12.34 13.26
N HIS A 153 4.48 12.64 13.46
CA HIS A 153 3.97 14.00 13.59
C HIS A 153 4.00 14.51 15.03
N GLY A 154 4.27 13.65 16.03
CA GLY A 154 4.25 14.03 17.43
C GLY A 154 2.85 14.36 17.95
N LEU A 155 1.85 13.66 17.42
CA LEU A 155 0.46 13.80 17.83
C LEU A 155 0.27 13.10 19.17
N ASN A 156 -0.59 13.68 20.00
CA ASN A 156 -1.03 13.15 21.28
C ASN A 156 -2.56 13.07 21.25
N ILE A 157 -3.07 12.13 20.46
CA ILE A 157 -4.50 11.93 20.24
C ILE A 157 -5.02 10.94 21.30
N PRO A 158 -6.10 11.27 22.03
CA PRO A 158 -6.73 10.34 22.96
C PRO A 158 -7.17 9.04 22.28
N SER A 159 -6.96 7.89 22.94
CA SER A 159 -7.22 6.58 22.33
C SER A 159 -8.69 6.35 21.95
N ASP A 160 -9.64 7.00 22.63
CA ASP A 160 -11.07 6.95 22.31
C ASP A 160 -11.44 7.60 20.98
N VAL A 161 -10.59 8.51 20.46
CA VAL A 161 -10.72 9.03 19.10
C VAL A 161 -10.57 7.92 18.07
N PHE A 162 -9.58 7.04 18.23
CA PHE A 162 -9.35 5.91 17.31
C PHE A 162 -10.44 4.84 17.40
N GLU A 163 -11.16 4.79 18.52
CA GLU A 163 -12.31 3.91 18.67
C GLU A 163 -13.56 4.42 17.96
N HIS A 164 -13.61 5.71 17.62
CA HIS A 164 -14.75 6.34 16.99
C HIS A 164 -14.98 5.83 15.56
N GLU A 165 -16.25 5.59 15.23
CA GLU A 165 -16.67 4.96 13.96
C GLU A 165 -16.17 5.71 12.72
N VAL A 166 -16.18 7.05 12.74
CA VAL A 166 -15.72 7.87 11.61
C VAL A 166 -14.21 7.70 11.37
N ILE A 167 -13.40 7.61 12.42
CA ILE A 167 -11.95 7.44 12.29
C ILE A 167 -11.63 6.05 11.72
N LYS A 168 -12.28 5.01 12.24
CA LYS A 168 -12.18 3.65 11.69
C LYS A 168 -12.64 3.56 10.23
N ASP A 169 -13.70 4.27 9.87
CA ASP A 169 -14.19 4.29 8.49
C ASP A 169 -13.16 4.94 7.55
N LEU A 170 -12.60 6.10 7.93
CA LEU A 170 -11.55 6.76 7.15
C LEU A 170 -10.31 5.88 6.98
N GLN A 171 -9.83 5.25 8.06
CA GLN A 171 -8.68 4.32 8.01
C GLN A 171 -8.95 3.17 7.03
N GLN A 172 -10.12 2.54 7.13
CA GLN A 172 -10.52 1.44 6.25
C GLN A 172 -10.64 1.89 4.79
N LEU A 173 -11.28 3.03 4.55
CA LEU A 173 -11.44 3.59 3.20
C LEU A 173 -10.09 3.87 2.55
N ALA A 174 -9.12 4.38 3.29
CA ALA A 174 -7.79 4.59 2.74
C ALA A 174 -7.07 3.27 2.40
N PHE A 175 -7.24 2.19 3.18
CA PHE A 175 -6.73 0.88 2.77
C PHE A 175 -7.44 0.33 1.54
N ASP A 176 -8.77 0.45 1.48
CA ASP A 176 -9.54 0.02 0.32
C ASP A 176 -9.02 0.75 -0.93
N MET A 177 -8.83 2.08 -0.84
CA MET A 177 -8.33 2.89 -1.94
C MET A 177 -6.90 2.49 -2.34
N ILE A 178 -6.01 2.21 -1.40
CA ILE A 178 -4.64 1.75 -1.69
C ILE A 178 -4.66 0.38 -2.39
N ALA A 179 -5.44 -0.58 -1.89
CA ALA A 179 -5.54 -1.91 -2.48
C ALA A 179 -6.15 -1.85 -3.89
N ILE A 180 -7.23 -1.09 -4.08
CA ILE A 180 -7.87 -0.90 -5.39
C ILE A 180 -6.94 -0.20 -6.37
N CYS A 181 -6.26 0.88 -5.94
CA CYS A 181 -5.30 1.58 -6.79
C CYS A 181 -4.14 0.66 -7.18
N ASN A 182 -3.62 -0.13 -6.23
CA ASN A 182 -2.56 -1.07 -6.51
C ASN A 182 -2.99 -2.10 -7.56
N ASP A 183 -4.14 -2.75 -7.39
CA ASP A 183 -4.65 -3.73 -8.37
C ASP A 183 -4.84 -3.13 -9.78
N ILE A 184 -5.29 -1.88 -9.88
CA ILE A 184 -5.42 -1.18 -11.18
C ILE A 184 -4.03 -0.94 -11.80
N ILE A 185 -3.07 -0.48 -11.01
CA ILE A 185 -1.74 -0.07 -11.48
C ILE A 185 -0.86 -1.29 -11.79
N SER A 186 -0.91 -2.32 -10.95
CA SER A 186 -0.11 -3.53 -11.06
C SER A 186 -0.63 -4.53 -12.07
N TYR A 187 -1.90 -4.40 -12.51
CA TYR A 187 -2.58 -5.39 -13.36
C TYR A 187 -1.74 -5.84 -14.56
N ARG A 188 -1.15 -4.93 -15.34
CA ARG A 188 -0.39 -5.30 -16.55
C ARG A 188 0.83 -6.16 -16.20
N LYS A 189 1.51 -5.85 -15.11
CA LYS A 189 2.64 -6.63 -14.61
C LYS A 189 2.17 -8.01 -14.17
N GLU A 190 1.17 -8.07 -13.30
CA GLU A 190 0.63 -9.32 -12.75
C GLU A 190 0.02 -10.21 -13.84
N GLU A 191 -0.51 -9.62 -14.90
CA GLU A 191 -0.96 -10.33 -16.09
C GLU A 191 0.18 -11.05 -16.82
N MET A 192 1.32 -10.38 -17.01
CA MET A 192 2.51 -11.00 -17.60
C MET A 192 3.09 -12.10 -16.72
N ASP A 193 2.97 -11.96 -15.40
CA ASP A 193 3.43 -12.92 -14.39
C ASP A 193 2.43 -14.08 -14.15
N ALA A 194 1.29 -14.08 -14.85
CA ALA A 194 0.20 -15.04 -14.68
C ALA A 194 -0.35 -15.13 -13.24
N MET A 195 -0.33 -14.01 -12.51
CA MET A 195 -0.81 -13.91 -11.13
C MET A 195 -2.30 -13.52 -11.08
N PRO A 196 -3.21 -14.41 -10.64
CA PRO A 196 -4.66 -14.13 -10.67
C PRO A 196 -5.17 -13.35 -9.44
N HIS A 197 -4.30 -13.03 -8.47
CA HIS A 197 -4.65 -12.36 -7.21
C HIS A 197 -4.83 -10.84 -7.39
N ASN A 198 -5.70 -10.46 -8.31
CA ASN A 198 -5.98 -9.08 -8.71
C ASN A 198 -7.47 -8.91 -9.04
N MET A 199 -8.10 -7.83 -8.57
CA MET A 199 -9.52 -7.56 -8.80
C MET A 199 -9.87 -7.39 -10.29
N VAL A 200 -9.01 -6.74 -11.08
CA VAL A 200 -9.21 -6.61 -12.54
C VAL A 200 -9.07 -7.98 -13.21
N ALA A 201 -8.08 -8.79 -12.80
CA ALA A 201 -7.94 -10.17 -13.30
C ALA A 201 -9.18 -11.01 -12.98
N ARG A 202 -9.71 -10.90 -11.76
CA ARG A 202 -10.94 -11.59 -11.35
C ARG A 202 -12.15 -11.19 -12.19
N CYS A 203 -12.34 -9.89 -12.44
CA CYS A 203 -13.38 -9.40 -13.32
C CYS A 203 -13.31 -10.04 -14.71
N ARG A 204 -12.10 -10.20 -15.26
CA ARG A 204 -11.88 -10.83 -16.56
C ARG A 204 -12.06 -12.34 -16.57
N ILE A 205 -11.70 -13.03 -15.49
CA ILE A 205 -12.00 -14.45 -15.28
C ILE A 205 -13.52 -14.67 -15.28
N ASN A 206 -14.27 -13.72 -14.72
CA ASN A 206 -15.74 -13.73 -14.72
C ASN A 206 -16.36 -13.30 -16.08
N GLY A 207 -15.56 -13.18 -17.14
CA GLY A 207 -16.04 -12.94 -18.50
C GLY A 207 -16.13 -11.48 -18.95
N LEU A 208 -15.69 -10.52 -18.13
CA LEU A 208 -15.63 -9.12 -18.56
C LEU A 208 -14.46 -8.87 -19.51
N SER A 209 -14.65 -7.96 -20.48
CA SER A 209 -13.54 -7.41 -21.26
C SER A 209 -12.59 -6.61 -20.37
N ALA A 210 -11.38 -6.32 -20.88
CA ALA A 210 -10.40 -5.52 -20.14
C ALA A 210 -11.01 -4.16 -19.71
N GLN A 211 -11.62 -3.45 -20.66
CA GLN A 211 -12.22 -2.14 -20.41
C GLN A 211 -13.32 -2.21 -19.33
N GLN A 212 -14.25 -3.18 -19.45
CA GLN A 212 -15.31 -3.38 -18.46
C GLN A 212 -14.75 -3.74 -17.07
N ALA A 213 -13.67 -4.52 -17.00
CA ALA A 213 -13.02 -4.87 -15.74
C ALA A 213 -12.38 -3.64 -15.06
N PHE A 214 -11.65 -2.82 -15.80
CA PHE A 214 -11.08 -1.56 -15.30
C PHE A 214 -12.17 -0.56 -14.88
N GLU A 215 -13.27 -0.47 -15.63
CA GLU A 215 -14.42 0.38 -15.28
C GLU A 215 -15.11 -0.08 -14.00
N MET A 216 -15.28 -1.40 -13.82
CA MET A 216 -15.89 -1.97 -12.61
C MET A 216 -15.03 -1.67 -11.37
N VAL A 217 -13.73 -1.95 -11.43
CA VAL A 217 -12.80 -1.71 -10.33
C VAL A 217 -12.61 -0.20 -10.09
N GLY A 218 -12.60 0.61 -11.16
CA GLY A 218 -12.59 2.07 -11.07
C GLY A 218 -13.85 2.64 -10.40
N THR A 219 -15.02 2.07 -10.67
CA THR A 219 -16.28 2.46 -10.00
C THR A 219 -16.22 2.14 -8.50
N MET A 220 -15.59 1.03 -8.10
CA MET A 220 -15.37 0.73 -6.68
C MET A 220 -14.52 1.81 -6.00
N LEU A 221 -13.43 2.25 -6.67
CA LEU A 221 -12.57 3.32 -6.19
C LEU A 221 -13.33 4.64 -6.05
N ASP A 222 -14.06 5.04 -7.09
CA ASP A 222 -14.87 6.27 -7.08
C ASP A 222 -15.90 6.25 -5.92
N GLY A 223 -16.50 5.09 -5.64
CA GLY A 223 -17.39 4.92 -4.48
C GLY A 223 -16.69 5.10 -3.13
N ARG A 224 -15.42 4.69 -2.99
CA ARG A 224 -14.65 4.89 -1.74
C ARG A 224 -14.27 6.34 -1.54
N ILE A 225 -13.92 7.05 -2.62
CA ILE A 225 -13.67 8.49 -2.59
C ILE A 225 -14.93 9.24 -2.15
N ALA A 226 -16.10 8.91 -2.73
CA ALA A 226 -17.36 9.54 -2.34
C ALA A 226 -17.71 9.28 -0.86
N ARG A 227 -17.53 8.05 -0.36
CA ARG A 227 -17.78 7.71 1.05
C ARG A 227 -16.77 8.35 2.00
N TRP A 228 -15.55 8.59 1.56
CA TRP A 228 -14.56 9.34 2.33
C TRP A 228 -15.08 10.76 2.61
N ASP A 229 -15.55 11.47 1.58
CA ASP A 229 -16.09 12.84 1.73
C ASP A 229 -17.34 12.85 2.63
N GLU A 230 -18.22 11.86 2.50
CA GLU A 230 -19.37 11.68 3.40
C GLU A 230 -18.94 11.44 4.86
N SER A 231 -17.91 10.63 5.07
CA SER A 231 -17.39 10.33 6.42
C SER A 231 -16.78 11.57 7.07
N LEU A 232 -16.02 12.36 6.31
CA LEU A 232 -15.49 13.65 6.80
C LEU A 232 -16.60 14.62 7.21
N SER A 233 -17.73 14.65 6.48
CA SER A 233 -18.86 15.51 6.82
C SER A 233 -19.51 15.17 8.18
N ARG A 234 -19.26 13.97 8.69
CA ARG A 234 -19.77 13.45 9.97
C ARG A 234 -18.71 13.48 11.08
N LEU A 235 -17.51 14.01 10.82
CA LEU A 235 -16.43 14.07 11.80
C LEU A 235 -16.89 14.87 13.03
N PRO A 236 -16.91 14.27 14.23
CA PRO A 236 -17.28 15.00 15.44
C PRO A 236 -16.12 15.92 15.86
N SER A 237 -16.39 16.79 16.83
CA SER A 237 -15.36 17.55 17.53
C SER A 237 -15.04 16.87 18.86
N TRP A 238 -13.74 16.73 19.15
CA TRP A 238 -13.18 16.33 20.44
C TRP A 238 -12.61 17.53 21.22
N GLY A 239 -12.84 18.74 20.71
CA GLY A 239 -12.45 20.00 21.32
C GLY A 239 -11.22 20.62 20.68
N SER A 240 -11.06 21.93 20.89
CA SER A 240 -10.08 22.76 20.18
C SER A 240 -8.61 22.37 20.33
N GLN A 241 -8.26 21.53 21.32
CA GLN A 241 -6.91 20.99 21.48
C GLN A 241 -6.68 19.69 20.71
N VAL A 242 -7.72 18.89 20.51
CA VAL A 242 -7.63 17.56 19.87
C VAL A 242 -7.92 17.67 18.38
N ASP A 243 -8.90 18.48 17.99
CA ASP A 243 -9.36 18.60 16.59
C ASP A 243 -8.23 18.86 15.58
N PRO A 244 -7.27 19.80 15.82
CA PRO A 244 -6.19 20.02 14.86
C PRO A 244 -5.26 18.80 14.69
N GLN A 245 -5.07 18.01 15.74
CA GLN A 245 -4.24 16.80 15.68
C GLN A 245 -4.95 15.68 14.91
N VAL A 246 -6.28 15.57 15.07
CA VAL A 246 -7.11 14.64 14.29
C VAL A 246 -7.12 15.02 12.82
N GLU A 247 -7.22 16.31 12.49
CA GLU A 247 -7.11 16.80 11.11
C GLU A 247 -5.76 16.43 10.48
N GLU A 248 -4.66 16.64 11.21
CA GLU A 248 -3.32 16.27 10.74
C GLU A 248 -3.16 14.75 10.57
N TYR A 249 -3.73 13.96 11.48
CA TYR A 249 -3.79 12.51 11.35
C TYR A 249 -4.55 12.06 10.10
N ILE A 250 -5.74 12.62 9.85
CA ILE A 250 -6.56 12.31 8.67
C ILE A 250 -5.84 12.70 7.38
N GLU A 251 -5.11 13.83 7.37
CA GLU A 251 -4.32 14.24 6.21
C GLU A 251 -3.13 13.30 5.96
N ALA A 252 -2.46 12.82 7.02
CA ALA A 252 -1.41 11.82 6.89
C ALA A 252 -1.94 10.48 6.33
N ILE A 253 -3.14 10.05 6.76
CA ILE A 253 -3.85 8.90 6.18
C ILE A 253 -4.09 9.12 4.69
N ARG A 254 -4.61 10.29 4.31
CA ARG A 254 -4.83 10.64 2.90
C ARG A 254 -3.53 10.64 2.11
N ASN A 255 -2.44 11.10 2.72
CA ASN A 255 -1.12 11.10 2.11
C ASN A 255 -0.57 9.69 1.86
N LEU A 256 -0.98 8.65 2.59
CA LEU A 256 -0.65 7.26 2.24
C LEU A 256 -1.24 6.84 0.90
N VAL A 257 -2.50 7.20 0.63
CA VAL A 257 -3.14 6.90 -0.65
C VAL A 257 -2.44 7.65 -1.80
N ARG A 258 -2.09 8.92 -1.57
CA ARG A 258 -1.33 9.73 -2.54
C ARG A 258 0.09 9.19 -2.74
N ALA A 259 0.75 8.75 -1.67
CA ALA A 259 2.07 8.17 -1.71
C ALA A 259 2.07 6.89 -2.54
N ASN A 260 1.12 5.99 -2.32
CA ASN A 260 0.97 4.77 -3.11
C ASN A 260 0.86 5.07 -4.61
N LEU A 261 0.00 6.03 -5.00
CA LEU A 261 -0.15 6.42 -6.40
C LEU A 261 1.15 6.99 -6.97
N ARG A 262 1.74 8.01 -6.31
CA ARG A 262 2.95 8.68 -6.81
C ARG A 262 4.15 7.74 -6.87
N TYR A 263 4.31 6.91 -5.85
CA TYR A 263 5.35 5.91 -5.75
C TYR A 263 5.26 4.91 -6.91
N SER A 264 4.05 4.47 -7.26
CA SER A 264 3.82 3.52 -8.35
C SER A 264 4.20 4.05 -9.74
N PHE A 265 4.26 5.38 -9.94
CA PHE A 265 4.70 6.00 -11.19
C PHE A 265 6.18 6.43 -11.20
N ARG A 266 6.89 6.31 -10.08
CA ARG A 266 8.27 6.80 -9.95
C ARG A 266 9.31 5.83 -10.49
N GLY A 267 9.09 4.53 -10.29
CA GLY A 267 9.98 3.46 -10.74
C GLY A 267 9.53 2.80 -12.04
N GLU A 268 10.37 1.90 -12.55
CA GLU A 268 10.05 1.10 -13.74
C GLU A 268 9.20 -0.15 -13.43
N ARG A 269 8.90 -0.42 -12.15
CA ARG A 269 8.23 -1.66 -11.68
C ARG A 269 6.93 -1.98 -12.41
N TYR A 270 6.02 -1.02 -12.56
CA TYR A 270 4.69 -1.27 -13.13
C TYR A 270 4.58 -0.89 -14.60
N PHE A 271 5.16 0.25 -14.96
CA PHE A 271 4.99 0.84 -16.30
C PHE A 271 6.28 0.88 -17.13
N GLY A 272 7.42 0.44 -16.59
CA GLY A 272 8.71 0.59 -17.27
C GLY A 272 8.96 2.04 -17.68
N LYS A 273 9.43 2.22 -18.91
CA LYS A 273 9.68 3.54 -19.51
C LYS A 273 8.41 4.29 -19.93
N GLU A 274 7.24 3.65 -19.87
CA GLU A 274 5.96 4.22 -20.30
C GLU A 274 5.23 4.98 -19.18
N ALA A 275 5.76 5.00 -17.95
CA ALA A 275 5.11 5.57 -16.77
C ALA A 275 4.55 6.98 -17.01
N ALA A 276 5.36 7.87 -17.60
CA ALA A 276 4.96 9.25 -17.87
C ALA A 276 3.81 9.35 -18.89
N GLU A 277 3.82 8.50 -19.92
CA GLU A 277 2.79 8.49 -20.95
C GLU A 277 1.48 7.89 -20.41
N VAL A 278 1.56 6.79 -19.65
CA VAL A 278 0.41 6.20 -18.96
C VAL A 278 -0.20 7.21 -17.97
N GLN A 279 0.62 7.93 -17.21
CA GLN A 279 0.13 8.95 -16.27
C GLN A 279 -0.61 10.08 -16.99
N LYS A 280 -0.09 10.52 -18.14
CA LYS A 280 -0.64 11.61 -18.94
C LYS A 280 -1.93 11.20 -19.67
N THR A 281 -1.91 10.08 -20.37
CA THR A 281 -3.01 9.60 -21.22
C THR A 281 -4.08 8.87 -20.43
N ARG A 282 -3.69 8.26 -19.30
CA ARG A 282 -4.51 7.31 -18.52
C ARG A 282 -4.93 6.09 -19.34
N GLN A 283 -4.10 5.74 -20.33
CA GLN A 283 -4.30 4.58 -21.19
C GLN A 283 -3.22 3.55 -20.89
N LEU A 284 -3.63 2.28 -20.84
CA LEU A 284 -2.74 1.15 -20.60
C LEU A 284 -3.10 0.04 -21.59
N VAL A 285 -2.10 -0.42 -22.35
CA VAL A 285 -2.27 -1.57 -23.25
C VAL A 285 -2.08 -2.85 -22.46
N VAL A 286 -3.03 -3.78 -22.58
CA VAL A 286 -3.06 -5.06 -21.88
C VAL A 286 -3.42 -6.19 -22.85
N CYS A 287 -3.18 -7.45 -22.46
CA CYS A 287 -3.49 -8.59 -23.30
C CYS A 287 -5.00 -8.70 -23.57
N ALA A 288 -5.35 -9.01 -24.83
CA ALA A 288 -6.73 -9.35 -25.19
C ALA A 288 -7.18 -10.65 -24.49
N TYR A 289 -6.27 -11.61 -24.36
CA TYR A 289 -6.49 -12.92 -23.73
C TYR A 289 -5.33 -13.21 -22.74
N PRO A 290 -5.48 -12.92 -21.44
CA PRO A 290 -4.45 -13.18 -20.44
C PRO A 290 -4.17 -14.68 -20.23
N PRO A 291 -2.94 -15.04 -19.80
CA PRO A 291 -2.55 -16.44 -19.61
C PRO A 291 -3.35 -17.17 -18.51
N TYR A 292 -3.90 -16.43 -17.54
CA TYR A 292 -4.71 -16.99 -16.46
C TYR A 292 -6.20 -17.21 -16.81
N GLN A 293 -6.66 -16.85 -18.02
CA GLN A 293 -8.07 -17.04 -18.41
C GLN A 293 -8.45 -18.51 -18.70
N ASN A 294 -7.46 -19.39 -18.86
CA ASN A 294 -7.65 -20.81 -19.19
C ASN A 294 -7.30 -21.76 -18.04
N VAL A 295 -7.12 -21.22 -16.81
CA VAL A 295 -6.77 -21.98 -15.61
C VAL A 295 -8.00 -22.18 -14.73
#